data_AF-A0A353Z1P4-F1
#
_entry.id   AF-A0A353Z1P4-F1
#
_cell.length_a   1.000
_cell.length_b   1.000
_cell.length_c   1.000
_cell.angle_alpha   90.00
_cell.angle_beta   90.00
_cell.angle_gamma   90.00
#
_symmetry.space_group_name_H-M   'P 1'
#
loop_
_entity.id
_entity.type
_entity.pdbx_description
1 polymer ?
#
loop_
_entity_poly.entity_id
_entity_poly.type
_entity_poly.pdbx_seq_one_letter_code
_entity_poly.pdbx_strand_id
1 'polypeptide(L)'
;AFMPGPYIAVYAASKSFVLNFSLALAAELENKHIQVSVLCPGDIKTEFQQNANLEGFEVNSKITLKELARYSYDKFILEKETVIVPPETQKHIDMMTRSGSPMIISRNLFKMRNMLAKKIGKN
;
A
#
# COMPACT_ATOMS: atom_id res chain seq x y z
N ALA A 1 -1.54 -3.90 -1.79
CA ALA A 1 -1.96 -5.11 -1.04
C ALA A 1 -3.48 -5.25 -0.99
N PHE A 2 -4.20 -4.18 -0.60
CA PHE A 2 -5.64 -4.25 -0.32
C PHE A 2 -6.56 -3.88 -1.49
N MET A 3 -6.02 -3.28 -2.56
CA MET A 3 -6.83 -2.74 -3.66
C MET A 3 -6.16 -2.96 -5.02
N PRO A 4 -6.95 -3.14 -6.09
CA PRO A 4 -6.42 -3.11 -7.46
C PRO A 4 -6.03 -1.69 -7.86
N GLY A 5 -4.93 -1.55 -8.58
CA GLY A 5 -4.48 -0.28 -9.15
C GLY A 5 -4.35 -0.36 -10.67
N PRO A 6 -5.07 0.47 -11.45
CA PRO A 6 -4.85 0.58 -12.89
C PRO A 6 -3.39 0.92 -13.20
N TYR A 7 -2.82 0.32 -14.25
CA TYR A 7 -1.42 0.51 -14.67
C TYR A 7 -0.33 0.02 -13.69
N ILE A 8 -0.73 -0.44 -12.52
CA ILE A 8 0.14 -1.10 -11.53
C ILE A 8 -0.43 -2.46 -11.13
N ALA A 9 -1.22 -3.11 -12.01
CA ALA A 9 -1.98 -4.32 -11.66
C ALA A 9 -1.08 -5.47 -11.17
N VAL A 10 0.02 -5.73 -11.88
CA VAL A 10 1.01 -6.76 -11.48
C VAL A 10 1.66 -6.41 -10.14
N TYR A 11 2.02 -5.14 -9.93
CA TYR A 11 2.56 -4.66 -8.66
C TYR A 11 1.54 -4.80 -7.51
N ALA A 12 0.28 -4.42 -7.74
CA ALA A 12 -0.79 -4.54 -6.75
C ALA A 12 -1.05 -6.01 -6.38
N ALA A 13 -1.08 -6.90 -7.38
CA ALA A 13 -1.23 -8.34 -7.19
C ALA A 13 -0.05 -8.94 -6.42
N SER A 14 1.19 -8.60 -6.77
CA SER A 14 2.37 -9.10 -6.05
C SER A 14 2.42 -8.62 -4.59
N LYS A 15 2.01 -7.38 -4.31
CA LYS A 15 1.89 -6.89 -2.93
C LYS A 15 0.71 -7.52 -2.17
N SER A 16 -0.34 -7.98 -2.85
CA SER A 16 -1.40 -8.78 -2.22
C SER A 16 -0.93 -10.19 -1.90
N PHE A 17 -0.13 -10.79 -2.81
CA PHE A 17 0.52 -12.07 -2.56
C PHE A 17 1.42 -12.01 -1.31
N VAL A 18 2.30 -11.00 -1.20
CA VAL A 18 3.18 -10.84 -0.03
C VAL A 18 2.38 -10.76 1.28
N LEU A 19 1.28 -10.01 1.32
CA LEU A 19 0.40 -9.94 2.49
C LEU A 19 -0.16 -11.32 2.88
N ASN A 20 -0.77 -12.03 1.93
CA ASN A 20 -1.38 -13.34 2.21
C ASN A 20 -0.33 -14.39 2.57
N PHE A 21 0.83 -14.37 1.89
CA PHE A 21 1.96 -15.25 2.20
C PHE A 21 2.48 -15.01 3.63
N SER A 22 2.71 -13.75 4.02
CA SER A 22 3.17 -13.42 5.37
C SER A 22 2.16 -13.82 6.45
N LEU A 23 0.85 -13.69 6.19
CA LEU A 23 -0.21 -14.12 7.11
C LEU A 23 -0.23 -15.64 7.30
N ALA A 24 -0.17 -16.40 6.21
CA ALA A 24 -0.10 -17.86 6.27
C ALA A 24 1.17 -18.31 7.02
N LEU A 25 2.31 -17.71 6.69
CA LEU A 25 3.58 -18.02 7.34
C LEU A 25 3.59 -17.69 8.84
N ALA A 26 2.97 -16.58 9.24
CA ALA A 26 2.81 -16.23 10.65
C ALA A 26 2.04 -17.31 11.43
N ALA A 27 0.95 -17.84 10.86
CA ALA A 27 0.17 -18.91 11.47
C ALA A 27 0.93 -20.25 11.51
N GLU A 28 1.64 -20.61 10.43
CA GLU A 28 2.42 -21.85 10.36
C GLU A 28 3.59 -21.88 11.35
N LEU A 29 4.13 -20.70 11.70
CA LEU A 29 5.30 -20.56 12.55
C LEU A 29 4.99 -20.18 14.01
N GLU A 30 3.72 -19.98 14.36
CA GLU A 30 3.30 -19.58 15.71
C GLU A 30 3.82 -20.56 16.79
N ASN A 31 3.66 -21.86 16.56
CA ASN A 31 4.12 -22.92 17.47
C ASN A 31 5.65 -23.03 17.56
N LYS A 32 6.39 -22.37 16.67
CA LYS A 32 7.86 -22.34 16.68
C LYS A 32 8.41 -21.09 17.37
N HIS A 33 7.55 -20.26 17.94
CA HIS A 33 7.91 -18.98 18.56
C HIS A 33 8.67 -18.04 17.61
N ILE A 34 8.42 -18.16 16.30
CA ILE A 34 8.99 -17.28 15.28
C ILE A 34 7.94 -16.21 14.94
N GLN A 35 8.30 -14.96 15.14
CA GLN A 35 7.44 -13.83 14.81
C GLN A 35 7.60 -13.44 13.34
N VAL A 36 6.47 -13.28 12.65
CA VAL A 36 6.41 -12.79 11.27
C VAL A 36 5.50 -11.56 11.23
N SER A 37 5.97 -10.49 10.59
CA SER A 37 5.20 -9.26 10.38
C SER A 37 5.35 -8.75 8.96
N VAL A 38 4.31 -8.10 8.45
CA VAL A 38 4.27 -7.47 7.13
C VAL A 38 3.85 -6.00 7.24
N LEU A 39 4.69 -5.11 6.73
CA LEU A 39 4.41 -3.69 6.63
C LEU A 39 3.66 -3.40 5.33
N CYS A 40 2.48 -2.79 5.44
CA CYS A 40 1.66 -2.35 4.32
C CYS A 40 1.53 -0.82 4.34
N PRO A 41 2.54 -0.08 3.85
CA PRO A 41 2.46 1.35 3.79
C PRO A 41 1.61 1.80 2.59
N GLY A 42 1.05 3.00 2.69
CA GLY A 42 0.54 3.75 1.56
C GLY A 42 1.70 4.29 0.72
N ASP A 43 1.42 5.30 -0.11
CA ASP A 43 2.47 5.95 -0.89
C ASP A 43 3.44 6.68 0.04
N ILE A 44 4.75 6.45 -0.15
CA ILE A 44 5.83 7.08 0.61
C ILE A 44 6.79 7.74 -0.37
N LYS A 45 7.27 8.93 -0.04
CA LYS A 45 8.21 9.66 -0.89
C LYS A 45 9.58 8.98 -0.83
N THR A 46 9.97 8.35 -1.93
CA THR A 46 11.23 7.61 -2.08
C THR A 46 11.75 7.79 -3.51
N GLU A 47 12.85 7.11 -3.86
CA GLU A 47 13.32 7.01 -5.24
C GLU A 47 12.47 6.03 -6.08
N PHE A 48 11.55 5.28 -5.47
CA PHE A 48 10.67 4.33 -6.18
C PHE A 48 9.90 4.99 -7.31
N GLN A 49 9.39 6.20 -7.10
CA GLN A 49 8.57 6.89 -8.10
C GLN A 49 9.36 7.23 -9.37
N GLN A 50 10.64 7.60 -9.21
CA GLN A 50 11.53 7.83 -10.35
C GLN A 50 11.83 6.50 -11.05
N ASN A 51 12.23 5.47 -10.29
CA ASN A 51 12.59 4.16 -10.84
C ASN A 51 11.41 3.42 -11.51
N ALA A 52 10.19 3.67 -11.06
CA ALA A 52 8.98 3.07 -11.60
C ALA A 52 8.36 3.89 -12.77
N ASN A 53 9.04 4.95 -13.23
CA ASN A 53 8.53 5.88 -14.26
C ASN A 53 7.15 6.45 -13.89
N LEU A 54 6.92 6.73 -12.61
CA LEU A 54 5.69 7.32 -12.08
C LEU A 54 5.81 8.85 -11.99
N GLU A 55 6.59 9.46 -12.88
CA GLU A 55 6.81 10.90 -12.93
C GLU A 55 5.49 11.65 -13.20
N GLY A 56 5.03 12.42 -12.20
CA GLY A 56 3.75 13.12 -12.21
C GLY A 56 2.67 12.51 -11.31
N PHE A 57 2.93 11.35 -10.68
CA PHE A 57 2.14 10.91 -9.52
C PHE A 57 2.57 11.69 -8.28
N GLU A 58 1.69 12.57 -7.80
CA GLU A 58 1.93 13.26 -6.53
C GLU A 58 1.79 12.30 -5.36
N VAL A 59 2.91 12.07 -4.67
CA VAL A 59 2.92 11.32 -3.41
C VAL A 59 2.54 12.27 -2.29
N ASN A 60 1.29 12.18 -1.83
CA ASN A 60 0.81 12.95 -0.70
C ASN A 60 0.99 12.19 0.63
N SER A 61 2.22 11.74 0.90
CA SER A 61 2.56 11.10 2.18
C SER A 61 2.79 12.16 3.24
N LYS A 62 2.05 12.06 4.35
CA LYS A 62 2.31 12.86 5.55
C LYS A 62 3.42 12.28 6.43
N ILE A 63 3.74 11.00 6.28
CA ILE A 63 4.76 10.31 7.07
C ILE A 63 6.08 10.29 6.30
N THR A 64 7.18 10.59 6.99
CA THR A 64 8.54 10.47 6.45
C THR A 64 9.01 9.02 6.48
N LEU A 65 10.02 8.69 5.68
CA LEU A 65 10.66 7.36 5.71
C LEU A 65 11.19 6.98 7.10
N LYS A 66 11.79 7.93 7.81
CA LYS A 66 12.35 7.72 9.14
C LYS A 66 11.26 7.41 10.16
N GLU A 67 10.17 8.17 10.12
CA GLU A 67 9.00 7.93 10.99
C GLU A 67 8.35 6.60 10.67
N LEU A 68 8.20 6.24 9.39
CA LEU A 68 7.65 4.95 8.99
C LEU A 68 8.51 3.79 9.47
N ALA A 69 9.83 3.88 9.31
CA ALA A 69 10.76 2.86 9.78
C ALA A 69 10.63 2.68 11.31
N ARG A 70 10.62 3.81 12.04
CA ARG A 70 10.47 3.78 13.51
C ARG A 70 9.12 3.18 13.93
N TYR A 71 8.03 3.65 13.33
CA TYR A 71 6.68 3.15 13.58
C TYR A 71 6.61 1.64 13.34
N SER A 72 7.12 1.16 12.20
CA SER A 72 7.09 -0.27 11.88
C SER A 72 7.92 -1.12 12.84
N TYR A 73 9.07 -0.61 13.29
CA TYR A 73 9.91 -1.29 14.25
C TYR A 73 9.26 -1.37 15.63
N ASP A 74 8.67 -0.28 16.11
CA ASP A 74 7.99 -0.23 17.40
C ASP A 74 6.78 -1.18 17.41
N LYS A 75 5.97 -1.19 16.34
CA LYS A 75 4.87 -2.16 16.17
C LYS A 75 5.34 -3.61 16.14
N PHE A 76 6.45 -3.87 15.45
CA PHE A 76 7.05 -5.20 15.39
C PHE A 76 7.55 -5.66 16.77
N ILE A 77 8.39 -4.88 17.44
CA ILE A 77 9.06 -5.31 18.68
C ILE A 77 8.14 -5.25 19.90
N LEU A 78 7.38 -4.16 20.05
CA LEU A 78 6.63 -3.90 21.29
C LEU A 78 5.25 -4.54 21.28
N GLU A 79 4.59 -4.53 20.12
CA GLU A 79 3.19 -4.94 19.99
C GLU A 79 3.04 -6.31 19.32
N LYS A 80 4.12 -6.86 18.77
CA LYS A 80 4.14 -8.13 18.01
C LYS A 80 3.11 -8.18 16.90
N GLU A 81 2.85 -7.04 16.27
CA GLU A 81 1.78 -6.88 15.29
C GLU A 81 2.13 -7.59 13.98
N THR A 82 1.29 -8.53 13.53
CA THR A 82 1.51 -9.29 12.28
C THR A 82 1.30 -8.43 11.03
N VAL A 83 0.28 -7.56 11.02
CA VAL A 83 -0.02 -6.69 9.86
C VAL A 83 0.07 -5.24 10.28
N ILE A 84 1.13 -4.57 9.85
CA ILE A 84 1.42 -3.20 10.25
C ILE A 84 0.95 -2.26 9.14
N VAL A 85 -0.08 -1.45 9.43
CA VAL A 85 -0.64 -0.47 8.49
C VAL A 85 -0.57 0.92 9.13
N PRO A 86 0.17 1.88 8.53
CA PRO A 86 0.18 3.24 9.04
C PRO A 86 -1.24 3.85 9.10
N PRO A 87 -1.60 4.63 10.14
CA PRO A 87 -2.98 5.11 10.32
C PRO A 87 -3.56 5.89 9.14
N GLU A 88 -2.75 6.72 8.47
CA GLU A 88 -3.21 7.45 7.28
C GLU A 88 -3.51 6.50 6.11
N THR A 89 -2.78 5.39 6.00
CA THR A 89 -3.04 4.34 5.01
C THR A 89 -4.32 3.58 5.33
N GLN A 90 -4.54 3.25 6.60
CA GLN A 90 -5.75 2.58 7.05
C GLN A 90 -7.01 3.41 6.76
N LYS A 91 -6.98 4.72 7.08
CA LYS A 91 -8.09 5.65 6.76
C LYS A 91 -8.39 5.67 5.26
N HIS A 92 -7.38 5.64 4.41
CA HIS A 92 -7.56 5.62 2.96
C HIS A 92 -8.22 4.33 2.48
N ILE A 93 -7.78 3.18 3.01
CA ILE A 93 -8.38 1.87 2.73
C ILE A 93 -9.85 1.86 3.18
N ASP A 94 -10.15 2.36 4.38
CA ASP A 94 -11.51 2.40 4.93
C ASP A 94 -12.42 3.31 4.10
N MET A 95 -11.94 4.49 3.71
CA MET A 95 -12.67 5.41 2.85
C MET A 95 -12.99 4.77 1.50
N MET A 96 -12.01 4.12 0.90
CA MET A 96 -12.15 3.47 -0.39
C MET A 96 -13.13 2.29 -0.31
N THR A 97 -12.99 1.40 0.67
CA THR A 97 -13.87 0.23 0.84
C THR A 97 -15.33 0.61 1.15
N ARG A 98 -15.56 1.73 1.85
CA ARG A 98 -16.91 2.27 2.09
C ARG A 98 -17.59 2.83 0.84
N SER A 99 -16.82 3.25 -0.17
CA SER A 99 -17.34 3.92 -1.36
C SER A 99 -17.92 3.00 -2.45
N GLY A 100 -17.86 1.67 -2.26
CA GLY A 100 -18.50 0.67 -3.13
C GLY A 100 -17.55 -0.45 -3.59
N SER A 101 -18.01 -1.25 -4.56
CA SER A 101 -17.25 -2.40 -5.08
C SER A 101 -15.85 -2.01 -5.60
N PRO A 102 -14.79 -2.81 -5.33
CA PRO A 102 -13.43 -2.58 -5.85
C PRO A 102 -13.34 -2.30 -7.35
N MET A 103 -14.29 -2.85 -8.13
CA MET A 103 -14.40 -2.63 -9.57
C MET A 103 -14.82 -1.19 -9.94
N ILE A 104 -15.73 -0.60 -9.16
CA ILE A 104 -16.17 0.79 -9.35
C ILE A 104 -15.01 1.74 -9.03
N ILE A 105 -14.27 1.46 -7.96
CA ILE A 105 -13.10 2.23 -7.56
C ILE A 105 -12.03 2.18 -8.64
N SER A 106 -11.70 0.99 -9.15
CA SER A 106 -10.73 0.82 -10.23
C SER A 106 -11.13 1.60 -11.50
N ARG A 107 -12.41 1.54 -11.89
CA ARG A 107 -12.95 2.34 -13.00
C ARG A 107 -12.86 3.85 -12.76
N ASN A 108 -13.15 4.31 -11.55
CA ASN A 108 -13.10 5.72 -11.20
C ASN A 108 -11.65 6.25 -11.17
N LEU A 109 -10.71 5.48 -10.62
CA LEU A 109 -9.28 5.78 -10.64
C LEU A 109 -8.75 5.89 -12.07
N PHE A 110 -9.15 4.98 -12.95
CA PHE A 110 -8.80 5.04 -14.37
C PHE A 110 -9.31 6.32 -15.04
N LYS A 111 -10.57 6.69 -14.83
CA LYS A 111 -11.17 7.93 -15.36
C LYS A 111 -10.46 9.18 -14.84
N MET A 112 -10.21 9.25 -13.53
CA MET A 112 -9.54 10.38 -12.89
C MET A 112 -8.12 10.56 -13.44
N ARG A 113 -7.35 9.47 -13.56
CA ARG A 113 -6.01 9.53 -14.12
C ARG A 113 -5.99 9.99 -15.58
N ASN A 114 -6.94 9.54 -16.41
CA ASN A 114 -7.04 9.97 -17.80
C ASN A 114 -7.43 11.46 -17.91
N MET A 115 -8.27 11.97 -17.01
CA MET A 115 -8.57 13.40 -16.93
C MET A 115 -7.33 14.22 -16.53
N LEU A 116 -6.55 13.73 -15.57
CA LEU A 116 -5.30 14.37 -15.14
C LEU A 116 -4.25 14.34 -16.26
N ALA A 117 -4.06 13.21 -16.95
CA ALA A 117 -3.13 13.08 -18.07
C ALA A 117 -3.46 14.06 -19.21
N LYS A 118 -4.75 14.18 -19.59
CA LYS A 118 -5.22 15.16 -20.57
C LYS A 118 -4.94 16.61 -20.16
N LYS A 119 -5.00 16.92 -18.86
CA LYS A 119 -4.76 18.27 -18.33
C LYS A 119 -3.28 18.66 -18.34
N ILE A 120 -2.36 17.68 -18.39
CA ILE A 120 -0.91 17.90 -18.34
C ILE A 120 -0.28 17.77 -19.75
N GLY A 121 -1.07 17.52 -20.81
CA GLY A 121 -0.58 17.49 -22.20
C GLY A 121 0.30 16.28 -22.55
N LYS A 122 0.38 15.27 -21.67
CA LYS A 122 1.00 13.97 -21.98
C LYS A 122 -0.07 13.08 -22.62
N ASN A 123 -0.08 13.04 -23.95
CA ASN A 123 -0.84 12.04 -24.73
C ASN A 123 -0.18 10.67 -24.64
#